data_AF-U2EKU2-F1
#
_entry.id   AF-U2EKU2-F1
#
_cell.length_a   1.000
_cell.length_b   1.000
_cell.length_c   1.000
_cell.angle_alpha   90.00
_cell.angle_beta   90.00
_cell.angle_gamma   90.00
#
_symmetry.space_group_name_H-M   'P 1'
#
loop_
_entity.id
_entity.type
_entity.pdbx_description
1 polymer ?
#
loop_
_entity_poly.entity_id
_entity_poly.type
_entity_poly.pdbx_seq_one_letter_code
_entity_poly.pdbx_strand_id
1 'polypeptide(L)'
;MDKSMKLYTKAIECYNKGNIEKALEFCEKSISENLKNTSSINLKGLLYYLKGELDNAQGLWKMNSQVNKDSVSKKYLEDSKNDEKKMAIYNAALMEIKELKIREALKMLSECRESDFNSINVNNYIAFCYIKLGEYAAALKHINIVLGIDKKDQFALKNKKELTSFGVIKKEINYKYLGIAFVIILLIGSFSIVYKNSMAKYADKNLLKNKQILKIVDEAKVEKQNESRQPDEQKKDQPADKKNIEFFPSDDINRLIASKDYEKLYEIYNTWKDKELNINNKTLLMKVKDIISGEGIEYFYNKGSQALSSKEYNKSINYLSIAYNYGEKSYLYSHAIYLIAVSYKNSGDIENSIKYYKEYTSKYPNGDYNDAVLYELTLLYKNIDNDTAVNYAKSLNKQYPKSMYNNSIIKSIITK
;
A
#
# COMPACT_ATOMS: atom_id res chain seq x y z
N MET A 1 35.37 3.09 -14.44
CA MET A 1 34.38 2.75 -13.40
C MET A 1 33.16 2.13 -14.05
N ASP A 2 32.85 0.89 -13.66
CA ASP A 2 31.71 0.09 -14.16
C ASP A 2 30.35 0.76 -13.90
N LYS A 3 29.34 0.45 -14.73
CA LYS A 3 27.96 0.94 -14.63
C LYS A 3 27.31 0.51 -13.31
N SER A 4 27.50 -0.74 -12.88
CA SER A 4 27.04 -1.21 -11.57
C SER A 4 27.70 -0.42 -10.43
N MET A 5 29.03 -0.21 -10.48
CA MET A 5 29.74 0.60 -9.47
C MET A 5 29.29 2.07 -9.45
N LYS A 6 28.98 2.69 -10.60
CA LYS A 6 28.40 4.04 -10.63
C LYS A 6 27.03 4.11 -9.94
N LEU A 7 26.25 3.03 -9.96
CA LEU A 7 24.97 2.92 -9.25
C LEU A 7 25.19 2.69 -7.74
N TYR A 8 26.19 1.89 -7.36
CA TYR A 8 26.61 1.73 -5.96
C TYR A 8 26.96 3.08 -5.29
N THR A 9 27.78 3.90 -5.94
CA THR A 9 28.12 5.24 -5.41
C THR A 9 26.89 6.14 -5.26
N LYS A 10 25.93 6.07 -6.19
CA LYS A 10 24.64 6.80 -6.07
C LYS A 10 23.78 6.28 -4.90
N ALA A 11 23.85 4.98 -4.58
CA ALA A 11 23.19 4.43 -3.41
C ALA A 11 23.82 4.96 -2.10
N ILE A 12 25.15 4.91 -1.98
CA ILE A 12 25.90 5.50 -0.85
C ILE A 12 25.60 6.99 -0.71
N GLU A 13 25.59 7.76 -1.81
CA GLU A 13 25.20 9.17 -1.79
C GLU A 13 23.77 9.38 -1.26
N CYS A 14 22.81 8.54 -1.66
CA CYS A 14 21.42 8.66 -1.19
C CYS A 14 21.29 8.29 0.30
N TYR A 15 22.02 7.27 0.75
CA TYR A 15 22.09 6.88 2.16
C TYR A 15 22.71 8.00 3.01
N ASN A 16 23.89 8.51 2.65
CA ASN A 16 24.56 9.61 3.34
C ASN A 16 23.72 10.91 3.33
N LYS A 17 22.85 11.09 2.32
CA LYS A 17 21.89 12.20 2.26
C LYS A 17 20.65 11.97 3.12
N GLY A 18 20.48 10.81 3.76
CA GLY A 18 19.36 10.45 4.64
C GLY A 18 18.08 10.19 3.86
N ASN A 19 18.13 9.28 2.88
CA ASN A 19 17.07 9.03 1.90
C ASN A 19 17.10 7.56 1.44
N ILE A 20 16.70 6.65 2.33
CA ILE A 20 16.95 5.21 2.22
C ILE A 20 16.26 4.58 1.01
N GLU A 21 15.03 4.98 0.70
CA GLU A 21 14.29 4.39 -0.43
C GLU A 21 15.00 4.57 -1.78
N LYS A 22 15.70 5.70 -2.00
CA LYS A 22 16.53 5.85 -3.20
C LYS A 22 17.87 5.13 -3.11
N ALA A 23 18.39 4.90 -1.90
CA ALA A 23 19.57 4.07 -1.72
C ALA A 23 19.25 2.61 -2.08
N LEU A 24 18.11 2.07 -1.63
CA LEU A 24 17.57 0.78 -2.04
C LEU A 24 17.35 0.72 -3.57
N GLU A 25 16.70 1.73 -4.16
CA GLU A 25 16.48 1.84 -5.61
C GLU A 25 17.79 1.76 -6.42
N PHE A 26 18.84 2.45 -5.98
CA PHE A 26 20.15 2.41 -6.64
C PHE A 26 20.94 1.14 -6.35
N CYS A 27 20.80 0.51 -5.18
CA CYS A 27 21.36 -0.80 -4.90
C CYS A 27 20.75 -1.85 -5.83
N GLU A 28 19.42 -1.89 -5.95
CA GLU A 28 18.71 -2.83 -6.82
C GLU A 28 19.23 -2.73 -8.25
N LYS A 29 19.20 -1.52 -8.83
CA LYS A 29 19.75 -1.27 -10.18
C LYS A 29 21.22 -1.66 -10.30
N SER A 30 22.03 -1.44 -9.27
CA SER A 30 23.43 -1.86 -9.26
C SER A 30 23.58 -3.39 -9.32
N ILE A 31 22.73 -4.11 -8.61
CA ILE A 31 22.70 -5.58 -8.55
C ILE A 31 22.18 -6.16 -9.87
N SER A 32 21.10 -5.60 -10.45
CA SER A 32 20.56 -6.03 -11.76
C SER A 32 21.58 -5.90 -12.89
N GLU A 33 22.45 -4.90 -12.84
CA GLU A 33 23.52 -4.68 -13.83
C GLU A 33 24.74 -5.59 -13.60
N ASN A 34 25.00 -6.02 -12.36
CA ASN A 34 26.11 -6.93 -12.04
C ASN A 34 25.89 -7.62 -10.68
N LEU A 35 25.45 -8.89 -10.72
CA LEU A 35 25.22 -9.73 -9.54
C LEU A 35 26.50 -10.02 -8.71
N LYS A 36 27.69 -9.70 -9.24
CA LYS A 36 28.97 -9.83 -8.52
C LYS A 36 29.37 -8.56 -7.75
N ASN A 37 28.56 -7.50 -7.77
CA ASN A 37 28.83 -6.30 -6.97
C ASN A 37 28.45 -6.54 -5.49
N THR A 38 29.37 -7.15 -4.74
CA THR A 38 29.15 -7.54 -3.35
C THR A 38 28.87 -6.34 -2.44
N SER A 39 29.46 -5.17 -2.74
CA SER A 39 29.25 -3.93 -2.00
C SER A 39 27.80 -3.44 -2.08
N SER A 40 27.16 -3.51 -3.26
CA SER A 40 25.74 -3.15 -3.41
C SER A 40 24.80 -4.12 -2.72
N ILE A 41 25.14 -5.42 -2.71
CA ILE A 41 24.34 -6.44 -2.01
C ILE A 41 24.46 -6.26 -0.48
N ASN A 42 25.68 -6.06 0.02
CA ASN A 42 25.96 -5.75 1.43
C ASN A 42 25.22 -4.48 1.87
N LEU A 43 25.28 -3.39 1.09
CA LEU A 43 24.57 -2.15 1.38
C LEU A 43 23.04 -2.34 1.38
N LYS A 44 22.47 -3.04 0.39
CA LYS A 44 21.02 -3.31 0.36
C LYS A 44 20.57 -4.11 1.59
N GLY A 45 21.36 -5.12 1.99
CA GLY A 45 21.10 -5.89 3.20
C GLY A 45 21.16 -5.04 4.49
N LEU A 46 22.15 -4.15 4.61
CA LEU A 46 22.23 -3.21 5.74
C LEU A 46 21.03 -2.25 5.80
N LEU A 47 20.57 -1.74 4.65
CA LEU A 47 19.40 -0.86 4.61
C LEU A 47 18.11 -1.58 5.05
N TYR A 48 17.92 -2.85 4.67
CA TYR A 48 16.84 -3.69 5.19
C TYR A 48 16.99 -3.99 6.70
N TYR A 49 18.20 -4.29 7.16
CA TYR A 49 18.51 -4.55 8.57
C TYR A 49 18.17 -3.36 9.47
N LEU A 50 18.52 -2.12 9.07
CA LEU A 50 18.15 -0.89 9.77
C LEU A 50 16.62 -0.65 9.79
N LYS A 51 15.91 -1.04 8.72
CA LYS A 51 14.44 -1.00 8.61
C LYS A 51 13.71 -2.11 9.38
N GLY A 52 14.43 -3.10 9.90
CA GLY A 52 13.85 -4.26 10.62
C GLY A 52 13.46 -5.45 9.73
N GLU A 53 13.77 -5.40 8.43
CA GLU A 53 13.44 -6.45 7.46
C GLU A 53 14.52 -7.56 7.49
N LEU A 54 14.55 -8.34 8.59
CA LEU A 54 15.61 -9.31 8.88
C LEU A 54 15.80 -10.34 7.76
N ASP A 55 14.71 -10.94 7.26
CA ASP A 55 14.76 -11.97 6.23
C ASP A 55 15.30 -11.43 4.89
N ASN A 56 14.95 -10.19 4.53
CA ASN A 56 15.45 -9.53 3.34
C ASN A 56 16.96 -9.21 3.47
N ALA A 57 17.41 -8.82 4.66
CA ALA A 57 18.83 -8.60 4.94
C ALA A 57 19.64 -9.91 4.88
N GLN A 58 19.22 -10.93 5.64
CA GLN A 58 19.88 -12.22 5.69
C GLN A 58 19.81 -12.96 4.35
N GLY A 59 18.71 -12.87 3.60
CA GLY A 59 18.58 -13.46 2.27
C GLY A 59 19.62 -12.92 1.28
N LEU A 60 19.84 -11.60 1.26
CA LEU A 60 20.87 -10.95 0.44
C LEU A 60 22.29 -11.34 0.88
N TRP A 61 22.57 -11.32 2.18
CA TRP A 61 23.90 -11.71 2.68
C TRP A 61 24.16 -13.20 2.44
N LYS A 62 23.16 -14.08 2.57
CA LYS A 62 23.25 -15.52 2.25
C LYS A 62 23.57 -15.74 0.77
N MET A 63 22.85 -15.05 -0.13
CA MET A 63 23.13 -15.08 -1.57
C MET A 63 24.57 -14.61 -1.87
N ASN A 64 25.00 -13.48 -1.32
CA ASN A 64 26.33 -12.91 -1.57
C ASN A 64 27.48 -13.77 -0.99
N SER A 65 27.28 -14.31 0.20
CA SER A 65 28.17 -15.27 0.87
C SER A 65 28.35 -16.57 0.07
N GLN A 66 27.28 -17.06 -0.57
CA GLN A 66 27.30 -18.30 -1.35
C GLN A 66 27.81 -18.08 -2.78
N VAL A 67 27.26 -17.11 -3.52
CA VAL A 67 27.55 -16.86 -4.94
C VAL A 67 28.89 -16.14 -5.13
N ASN A 68 29.13 -15.07 -4.36
CA ASN A 68 30.32 -14.23 -4.51
C ASN A 68 31.42 -14.54 -3.47
N LYS A 69 31.16 -15.51 -2.57
CA LYS A 69 32.06 -15.93 -1.47
C LYS A 69 32.36 -14.84 -0.43
N ASP A 70 31.62 -13.73 -0.46
CA ASP A 70 31.86 -12.49 0.29
C ASP A 70 31.95 -12.71 1.81
N SER A 71 33.05 -12.25 2.42
CA SER A 71 33.34 -12.42 3.85
C SER A 71 32.58 -11.44 4.75
N VAL A 72 32.24 -10.25 4.24
CA VAL A 72 31.49 -9.23 4.97
C VAL A 72 30.05 -9.70 5.18
N SER A 73 29.41 -10.25 4.14
CA SER A 73 28.12 -10.92 4.23
C SER A 73 28.13 -12.14 5.17
N LYS A 74 29.22 -12.93 5.21
CA LYS A 74 29.36 -14.01 6.20
C LYS A 74 29.31 -13.45 7.61
N LYS A 75 30.07 -12.39 7.90
CA LYS A 75 30.04 -11.76 9.23
C LYS A 75 28.64 -11.23 9.57
N TYR A 76 27.96 -10.53 8.65
CA TYR A 76 26.61 -10.03 8.94
C TYR A 76 25.59 -11.15 9.23
N LEU A 77 25.70 -12.31 8.57
CA LEU A 77 24.91 -13.51 8.90
C LEU A 77 25.25 -14.12 10.26
N GLU A 78 26.46 -13.88 10.78
CA GLU A 78 26.90 -14.36 12.10
C GLU A 78 26.47 -13.41 13.21
N ASP A 79 26.69 -12.11 13.02
CA ASP A 79 26.30 -11.04 13.92
C ASP A 79 24.76 -11.03 14.12
N SER A 80 23.97 -11.24 13.05
CA SER A 80 22.50 -11.16 13.12
C SER A 80 21.78 -12.42 13.65
N LYS A 81 22.49 -13.48 14.06
CA LYS A 81 21.88 -14.76 14.50
C LYS A 81 20.93 -14.65 15.70
N ASN A 82 21.04 -13.60 16.51
CA ASN A 82 20.20 -13.39 17.69
C ASN A 82 19.09 -12.34 17.47
N ASP A 83 19.03 -11.68 16.32
CA ASP A 83 18.15 -10.53 16.12
C ASP A 83 16.67 -10.92 15.90
N GLU A 84 16.38 -12.20 15.60
CA GLU A 84 15.04 -12.79 15.72
C GLU A 84 14.44 -12.57 17.13
N LYS A 85 15.25 -12.75 18.18
CA LYS A 85 14.83 -12.53 19.58
C LYS A 85 14.52 -11.06 19.83
N LYS A 86 15.32 -10.15 19.27
CA LYS A 86 15.06 -8.70 19.36
C LYS A 86 13.83 -8.29 18.57
N MET A 87 13.51 -8.97 17.46
CA MET A 87 12.24 -8.79 16.76
C MET A 87 11.05 -9.24 17.62
N ALA A 88 11.17 -10.35 18.34
CA ALA A 88 10.15 -10.80 19.29
C ALA A 88 9.98 -9.82 20.48
N ILE A 89 11.08 -9.35 21.09
CA ILE A 89 11.06 -8.35 22.17
C ILE A 89 10.45 -7.02 21.68
N TYR A 90 10.82 -6.56 20.48
CA TYR A 90 10.24 -5.38 19.84
C TYR A 90 8.72 -5.54 19.63
N ASN A 91 8.28 -6.66 19.07
CA ASN A 91 6.86 -6.93 18.84
C ASN A 91 6.06 -7.00 20.14
N ALA A 92 6.62 -7.60 21.20
CA ALA A 92 6.00 -7.62 22.53
C ALA A 92 5.94 -6.22 23.16
N ALA A 93 6.98 -5.38 22.98
CA ALA A 93 6.94 -3.98 23.40
C ALA A 93 5.83 -3.17 22.69
N LEU A 94 5.50 -3.50 21.44
CA LEU A 94 4.34 -2.91 20.75
C LEU A 94 2.99 -3.38 21.33
N MET A 95 2.92 -4.52 22.03
CA MET A 95 1.74 -4.94 22.78
C MET A 95 1.62 -4.15 24.09
N GLU A 96 2.72 -4.03 24.84
CA GLU A 96 2.79 -3.21 26.06
C GLU A 96 2.40 -1.74 25.80
N ILE A 97 2.78 -1.16 24.65
CA ILE A 97 2.31 0.18 24.22
C ILE A 97 0.78 0.23 24.04
N LYS A 98 0.16 -0.81 23.45
CA LYS A 98 -1.31 -0.86 23.24
C LYS A 98 -2.05 -0.98 24.58
N GLU A 99 -1.45 -1.67 25.55
CA GLU A 99 -1.95 -1.79 26.93
C GLU A 99 -1.61 -0.58 27.81
N LEU A 100 -1.02 0.49 27.23
CA LEU A 100 -0.60 1.72 27.91
C LEU A 100 0.50 1.52 28.99
N LYS A 101 1.17 0.37 29.00
CA LYS A 101 2.32 0.04 29.85
C LYS A 101 3.62 0.65 29.26
N ILE A 102 3.68 1.98 29.26
CA ILE A 102 4.67 2.73 28.50
C ILE A 102 6.11 2.56 29.03
N ARG A 103 6.30 2.32 30.34
CA ARG A 103 7.65 2.18 30.93
C ARG A 103 8.22 0.78 30.69
N GLU A 104 7.35 -0.22 30.68
CA GLU A 104 7.59 -1.62 30.38
C GLU A 104 8.03 -1.75 28.91
N ALA A 105 7.24 -1.19 27.99
CA ALA A 105 7.59 -1.07 26.58
C ALA A 105 8.93 -0.33 26.35
N LEU A 106 9.17 0.78 27.05
CA LEU A 106 10.42 1.55 26.93
C LEU A 106 11.64 0.73 27.38
N LYS A 107 11.51 -0.09 28.42
CA LYS A 107 12.56 -1.02 28.85
C LYS A 107 12.87 -2.05 27.77
N MET A 108 11.84 -2.71 27.22
CA MET A 108 11.99 -3.73 26.18
C MET A 108 12.58 -3.16 24.88
N LEU A 109 12.13 -1.97 24.46
CA LEU A 109 12.72 -1.29 23.30
C LEU A 109 14.18 -0.86 23.55
N SER A 110 14.56 -0.60 24.80
CA SER A 110 15.95 -0.28 25.15
C SER A 110 16.87 -1.50 25.06
N GLU A 111 16.38 -2.70 25.37
CA GLU A 111 17.06 -3.99 25.17
C GLU A 111 17.27 -4.28 23.67
N CYS A 112 16.29 -3.97 22.81
CA CYS A 112 16.45 -4.08 21.36
C CYS A 112 17.58 -3.21 20.77
N ARG A 113 18.07 -2.18 21.50
CA ARG A 113 19.19 -1.33 21.08
C ARG A 113 20.59 -1.93 21.33
N GLU A 114 20.69 -3.19 21.76
CA GLU A 114 21.95 -3.95 21.80
C GLU A 114 22.46 -4.35 20.40
N SER A 115 21.81 -3.89 19.33
CA SER A 115 22.29 -3.91 17.94
C SER A 115 21.66 -2.80 17.13
N ASP A 116 22.20 -2.53 15.94
CA ASP A 116 21.58 -1.62 14.96
C ASP A 116 20.39 -2.23 14.20
N PHE A 117 20.07 -3.53 14.42
CA PHE A 117 18.87 -4.17 13.88
C PHE A 117 17.61 -3.37 14.23
N ASN A 118 16.75 -3.14 13.24
CA ASN A 118 15.45 -2.47 13.40
C ASN A 118 15.56 -1.07 14.05
N SER A 119 16.76 -0.46 14.03
CA SER A 119 17.07 0.76 14.76
C SER A 119 16.21 1.95 14.37
N ILE A 120 15.70 2.00 13.13
CA ILE A 120 14.72 3.01 12.69
C ILE A 120 13.45 2.92 13.53
N ASN A 121 12.81 1.75 13.58
CA ASN A 121 11.53 1.59 14.28
C ASN A 121 11.71 1.58 15.81
N VAL A 122 12.78 0.95 16.31
CA VAL A 122 13.10 0.91 17.74
C VAL A 122 13.28 2.33 18.30
N ASN A 123 14.07 3.19 17.65
CA ASN A 123 14.23 4.58 18.11
C ASN A 123 12.93 5.41 17.93
N ASN A 124 12.14 5.14 16.89
CA ASN A 124 10.83 5.76 16.69
C ASN A 124 9.85 5.46 17.83
N TYR A 125 9.73 4.20 18.25
CA TYR A 125 8.84 3.81 19.34
C TYR A 125 9.38 4.23 20.72
N ILE A 126 10.70 4.28 20.92
CA ILE A 126 11.31 4.89 22.13
C ILE A 126 10.94 6.37 22.21
N ALA A 127 11.05 7.12 21.11
CA ALA A 127 10.64 8.51 21.07
C ALA A 127 9.14 8.69 21.36
N PHE A 128 8.29 7.78 20.86
CA PHE A 128 6.87 7.75 21.18
C PHE A 128 6.62 7.49 22.67
N CYS A 129 7.28 6.52 23.28
CA CYS A 129 7.19 6.25 24.73
C CYS A 129 7.61 7.47 25.54
N TYR A 130 8.75 8.09 25.26
CA TYR A 130 9.18 9.32 25.93
C TYR A 130 8.20 10.48 25.73
N ILE A 131 7.56 10.62 24.56
CA ILE A 131 6.46 11.58 24.35
C ILE A 131 5.28 11.31 25.30
N LYS A 132 4.87 10.06 25.47
CA LYS A 132 3.76 9.69 26.37
C LYS A 132 4.11 9.79 27.86
N LEU A 133 5.39 9.77 28.20
CA LEU A 133 5.89 10.04 29.57
C LEU A 133 6.16 11.53 29.85
N GLY A 134 6.05 12.41 28.84
CA GLY A 134 6.38 13.84 28.97
C GLY A 134 7.89 14.16 28.91
N GLU A 135 8.73 13.15 28.67
CA GLU A 135 10.20 13.21 28.70
C GLU A 135 10.76 13.73 27.35
N TYR A 136 10.25 14.89 26.92
CA TYR A 136 10.38 15.38 25.53
C TYR A 136 11.81 15.58 25.02
N ALA A 137 12.78 15.88 25.90
CA ALA A 137 14.18 16.01 25.53
C ALA A 137 14.80 14.65 25.13
N ALA A 138 14.42 13.57 25.82
CA ALA A 138 14.81 12.22 25.45
C ALA A 138 14.13 11.80 24.14
N ALA A 139 12.83 12.10 23.97
CA ALA A 139 12.14 11.86 22.70
C ALA A 139 12.84 12.54 21.51
N LEU A 140 13.23 13.81 21.64
CA LEU A 140 13.93 14.56 20.60
C LEU A 140 15.29 13.94 20.23
N LYS A 141 16.04 13.40 21.20
CA LYS A 141 17.28 12.65 20.95
C LYS A 141 17.04 11.46 20.02
N HIS A 142 16.03 10.65 20.29
CA HIS A 142 15.72 9.47 19.48
C HIS A 142 15.10 9.81 18.12
N ILE A 143 14.28 10.87 18.02
CA ILE A 143 13.81 11.44 16.74
C ILE A 143 14.99 11.86 15.86
N ASN A 144 16.00 12.52 16.43
CA ASN A 144 17.16 12.99 15.67
C ASN A 144 18.07 11.84 15.23
N ILE A 145 18.11 10.70 15.94
CA ILE A 145 18.77 9.48 15.47
C ILE A 145 18.07 8.96 14.22
N VAL A 146 16.74 8.79 14.25
CA VAL A 146 15.98 8.29 13.09
C VAL A 146 16.11 9.25 11.90
N LEU A 147 15.95 10.56 12.10
CA LEU A 147 16.10 11.55 11.03
C LEU A 147 17.55 11.75 10.54
N GLY A 148 18.55 11.24 11.26
CA GLY A 148 19.92 11.10 10.76
C GLY A 148 20.04 9.97 9.74
N ILE A 149 19.33 8.87 9.97
CA ILE A 149 19.31 7.64 9.15
C ILE A 149 18.38 7.80 7.92
N ASP A 150 17.13 8.22 8.12
CA ASP A 150 16.22 8.65 7.05
C ASP A 150 15.47 9.95 7.42
N LYS A 151 15.76 11.02 6.68
CA LYS A 151 15.14 12.35 6.85
C LYS A 151 13.69 12.40 6.41
N LYS A 152 13.19 11.33 5.78
CA LYS A 152 11.82 11.18 5.30
C LYS A 152 10.99 10.20 6.13
N ASP A 153 11.55 9.62 7.19
CA ASP A 153 10.77 8.72 8.05
C ASP A 153 9.51 9.42 8.58
N GLN A 154 8.34 8.91 8.23
CA GLN A 154 7.07 9.59 8.48
C GLN A 154 6.69 9.59 9.96
N PHE A 155 7.18 8.62 10.75
CA PHE A 155 6.87 8.51 12.17
C PHE A 155 7.75 9.47 12.98
N ALA A 156 9.04 9.57 12.68
CA ALA A 156 9.95 10.54 13.28
C ALA A 156 9.56 11.98 12.91
N LEU A 157 9.13 12.23 11.67
CA LEU A 157 8.58 13.53 11.26
C LEU A 157 7.25 13.86 11.95
N LYS A 158 6.37 12.88 12.16
CA LYS A 158 5.14 13.03 12.98
C LYS A 158 5.48 13.37 14.43
N ASN A 159 6.40 12.62 15.05
CA ASN A 159 6.81 12.81 16.44
C ASN A 159 7.54 14.16 16.63
N LYS A 160 8.39 14.58 15.68
CA LYS A 160 9.00 15.94 15.66
C LYS A 160 7.92 17.03 15.59
N LYS A 161 6.85 16.82 14.82
CA LYS A 161 5.72 17.76 14.72
C LYS A 161 4.89 17.81 16.01
N GLU A 162 4.70 16.68 16.69
CA GLU A 162 4.03 16.59 18.01
C GLU A 162 4.82 17.42 19.05
N LEU A 163 6.14 17.23 19.16
CA LEU A 163 7.01 18.06 20.01
C LEU A 163 7.03 19.56 19.63
N THR A 164 6.95 19.89 18.34
CA THR A 164 6.80 21.29 17.89
C THR A 164 5.46 21.88 18.33
N SER A 165 4.39 21.09 18.39
CA SER A 165 3.08 21.56 18.86
C SER A 165 3.02 21.76 20.38
N PHE A 166 3.86 21.05 21.15
CA PHE A 166 4.04 21.26 22.58
C PHE A 166 5.03 22.40 22.91
N GLY A 167 5.52 23.14 21.91
CA GLY A 167 6.47 24.26 22.09
C GLY A 167 7.91 23.86 22.42
N VAL A 168 8.20 22.56 22.56
CA VAL A 168 9.54 22.02 22.90
C VAL A 168 10.56 22.34 21.80
N ILE A 169 10.13 22.31 20.55
CA ILE A 169 10.95 22.63 19.38
C ILE A 169 10.49 23.96 18.81
N LYS A 170 11.41 24.93 18.68
CA LYS A 170 11.13 26.18 17.96
C LYS A 170 10.76 25.85 16.51
N LYS A 171 9.58 26.32 16.08
CA LYS A 171 9.05 26.11 14.74
C LYS A 171 9.97 26.73 13.69
N GLU A 172 10.71 25.90 12.95
CA GLU A 172 11.54 26.33 11.82
C GLU A 172 10.67 27.00 10.75
N ILE A 173 10.82 28.33 10.61
CA ILE A 173 10.11 29.11 9.60
C ILE A 173 10.86 28.96 8.28
N ASN A 174 10.24 28.33 7.29
CA ASN A 174 10.84 28.21 5.96
C ASN A 174 10.67 29.52 5.18
N TYR A 175 11.63 30.43 5.38
CA TYR A 175 11.65 31.77 4.78
C TYR A 175 11.55 31.78 3.24
N LYS A 176 11.86 30.69 2.54
CA LYS A 176 11.69 30.59 1.09
C LYS A 176 10.21 30.72 0.67
N TYR A 177 9.27 30.16 1.45
CA TYR A 177 7.84 30.29 1.18
C TYR A 177 7.27 31.65 1.62
N LEU A 178 7.85 32.27 2.66
CA LEU A 178 7.54 33.67 3.02
C LEU A 178 8.00 34.66 1.96
N GLY A 179 9.18 34.46 1.35
CA GLY A 179 9.65 35.24 0.22
C GLY A 179 8.70 35.13 -1.00
N ILE A 180 8.24 33.91 -1.32
CA ILE A 180 7.25 33.68 -2.38
C ILE A 180 5.93 34.39 -2.04
N ALA A 181 5.43 34.28 -0.81
CA ALA A 181 4.20 34.97 -0.39
C ALA A 181 4.33 36.50 -0.47
N PHE A 182 5.47 37.06 -0.06
CA PHE A 182 5.77 38.48 -0.13
C PHE A 182 5.82 38.98 -1.59
N VAL A 183 6.45 38.23 -2.50
CA VAL A 183 6.45 38.54 -3.94
C VAL A 183 5.03 38.48 -4.53
N ILE A 184 4.20 37.52 -4.13
CA ILE A 184 2.79 37.44 -4.55
C ILE A 184 2.00 38.66 -4.07
N ILE A 185 2.20 39.10 -2.82
CA ILE A 185 1.55 40.31 -2.27
C ILE A 185 1.96 41.57 -3.06
N LEU A 186 3.25 41.72 -3.38
CA LEU A 186 3.75 42.83 -4.21
C LEU A 186 3.15 42.81 -5.63
N LEU A 187 3.02 41.64 -6.24
CA LEU A 187 2.41 41.49 -7.57
C LEU A 187 0.90 41.83 -7.55
N ILE A 188 0.16 41.42 -6.53
CA ILE A 188 -1.26 41.79 -6.37
C ILE A 188 -1.42 43.30 -6.17
N GLY A 189 -0.55 43.92 -5.35
CA GLY A 189 -0.54 45.37 -5.14
C GLY A 189 -0.27 46.15 -6.43
N SER A 190 0.74 45.75 -7.21
CA SER A 190 1.04 46.40 -8.50
C SER A 190 -0.08 46.21 -9.53
N PHE A 191 -0.69 45.03 -9.59
CA PHE A 191 -1.82 44.76 -10.47
C PHE A 191 -3.04 45.62 -10.14
N SER A 192 -3.31 45.85 -8.84
CA SER A 192 -4.41 46.71 -8.38
C SER A 192 -4.23 48.17 -8.83
N ILE A 193 -2.99 48.69 -8.80
CA ILE A 193 -2.65 50.04 -9.28
C ILE A 193 -2.85 50.15 -10.80
N VAL A 194 -2.34 49.18 -11.56
CA VAL A 194 -2.50 49.14 -13.03
C VAL A 194 -3.98 49.02 -13.43
N TYR A 195 -4.76 48.16 -12.76
CA TYR A 195 -6.18 47.99 -13.02
C TYR A 195 -6.98 49.27 -12.80
N LYS A 196 -6.72 49.98 -11.69
CA LYS A 196 -7.38 51.27 -11.38
C LYS A 196 -7.06 52.35 -12.43
N ASN A 197 -5.83 52.38 -12.95
CA ASN A 197 -5.41 53.31 -13.98
C ASN A 197 -5.99 52.97 -15.37
N SER A 198 -6.12 51.68 -15.71
CA SER A 198 -6.79 51.22 -16.94
C SER A 198 -8.30 51.50 -16.92
N MET A 199 -8.98 51.31 -15.79
CA MET A 199 -10.40 51.63 -15.65
C MET A 199 -10.69 53.12 -15.84
N ALA A 200 -9.81 54.02 -15.38
CA ALA A 200 -9.93 55.46 -15.62
C ALA A 200 -9.91 55.78 -17.14
N LYS A 201 -9.00 55.18 -17.91
CA LYS A 201 -8.96 55.32 -19.38
C LYS A 201 -10.14 54.66 -20.10
N TYR A 202 -10.83 53.69 -19.48
CA TYR A 202 -11.97 53.00 -20.08
C TYR A 202 -13.29 53.78 -19.93
N ALA A 203 -13.45 54.54 -18.84
CA ALA A 203 -14.60 55.42 -18.65
C ALA A 203 -14.64 56.53 -19.72
N ASP A 204 -13.52 57.22 -19.89
CA ASP A 204 -13.36 58.37 -20.80
C ASP A 204 -13.66 58.02 -22.27
N LYS A 205 -13.18 56.86 -22.72
CA LYS A 205 -13.31 56.39 -24.11
C LYS A 205 -14.74 56.03 -24.52
N ASN A 206 -15.66 55.78 -23.58
CA ASN A 206 -17.03 55.38 -23.87
C ASN A 206 -18.02 56.56 -23.99
N LEU A 207 -17.67 57.75 -23.47
CA LEU A 207 -18.55 58.93 -23.57
C LEU A 207 -18.73 59.41 -25.02
N LEU A 208 -17.71 59.24 -25.86
CA LEU A 208 -17.68 59.67 -27.26
C LEU A 208 -18.31 58.69 -28.27
N LYS A 209 -18.60 57.45 -27.88
CA LYS A 209 -19.13 56.43 -28.82
C LYS A 209 -20.65 56.45 -28.99
N ASN A 210 -21.41 56.89 -27.98
CA ASN A 210 -22.88 56.80 -27.96
C ASN A 210 -23.60 57.89 -28.78
N LYS A 211 -23.01 58.42 -29.87
CA LYS A 211 -23.62 59.45 -30.73
C LYS A 211 -23.73 59.07 -32.22
N GLN A 212 -23.39 57.84 -32.58
CA GLN A 212 -23.56 57.28 -33.94
C GLN A 212 -24.04 55.83 -33.87
N ILE A 213 -24.54 55.31 -35.01
CA ILE A 213 -25.09 53.96 -35.19
C ILE A 213 -26.46 53.74 -34.50
N LEU A 214 -27.44 54.52 -34.99
CA LEU A 214 -28.87 54.19 -34.96
C LEU A 214 -29.27 53.86 -36.42
N LYS A 215 -29.33 52.57 -36.83
CA LYS A 215 -29.96 52.08 -38.11
C LYS A 215 -29.79 50.56 -38.42
N ILE A 216 -30.86 49.96 -38.98
CA ILE A 216 -30.97 48.77 -39.89
C ILE A 216 -31.10 47.33 -39.29
N VAL A 217 -32.03 46.53 -39.85
CA VAL A 217 -32.68 45.21 -39.47
C VAL A 217 -33.34 44.63 -40.77
N ASP A 218 -33.65 43.35 -41.09
CA ASP A 218 -33.54 41.95 -40.55
C ASP A 218 -33.07 41.00 -41.72
N GLU A 219 -33.16 39.65 -41.86
CA GLU A 219 -33.68 38.42 -41.18
C GLU A 219 -32.51 37.36 -41.12
N ALA A 220 -32.51 36.15 -40.52
CA ALA A 220 -33.49 35.12 -40.06
C ALA A 220 -33.90 34.01 -41.10
N LYS A 221 -34.46 32.87 -40.60
CA LYS A 221 -34.91 31.60 -41.29
C LYS A 221 -33.83 30.59 -41.78
N VAL A 222 -34.03 29.24 -41.85
CA VAL A 222 -34.90 28.26 -41.12
C VAL A 222 -34.51 26.77 -41.42
N GLU A 223 -34.77 25.80 -40.50
CA GLU A 223 -34.93 24.30 -40.70
C GLU A 223 -33.73 23.43 -41.23
N LYS A 224 -33.65 22.07 -41.29
CA LYS A 224 -34.43 20.80 -40.97
C LYS A 224 -33.44 19.56 -41.06
N GLN A 225 -33.64 18.25 -40.75
CA GLN A 225 -34.56 17.37 -39.96
C GLN A 225 -33.99 15.89 -39.88
N ASN A 226 -34.44 15.04 -38.92
CA ASN A 226 -34.48 13.52 -38.93
C ASN A 226 -33.15 12.70 -39.08
N GLU A 227 -33.03 11.36 -38.90
CA GLU A 227 -33.65 10.18 -38.19
C GLU A 227 -32.63 8.98 -38.30
N SER A 228 -32.72 7.76 -37.70
CA SER A 228 -33.28 7.24 -36.42
C SER A 228 -32.89 5.73 -36.21
N ARG A 229 -33.27 5.16 -35.05
CA ARG A 229 -33.54 3.72 -34.73
C ARG A 229 -32.40 2.70 -34.43
N GLN A 230 -32.79 1.77 -33.55
CA GLN A 230 -32.18 0.49 -33.11
C GLN A 230 -32.75 -0.69 -34.01
N PRO A 231 -32.74 -2.03 -33.72
CA PRO A 231 -32.49 -2.75 -32.44
C PRO A 231 -31.95 -4.24 -32.48
N ASP A 232 -31.98 -4.93 -31.31
CA ASP A 232 -32.26 -6.37 -31.07
C ASP A 232 -31.29 -7.51 -31.55
N GLU A 233 -31.24 -8.77 -31.04
CA GLU A 233 -31.92 -9.47 -29.90
C GLU A 233 -31.20 -10.78 -29.37
N GLN A 234 -31.63 -11.26 -28.18
CA GLN A 234 -31.74 -12.64 -27.58
C GLN A 234 -30.69 -13.82 -27.64
N LYS A 235 -30.33 -14.31 -26.43
CA LYS A 235 -30.38 -15.69 -25.81
C LYS A 235 -30.10 -17.01 -26.60
N LYS A 236 -29.46 -18.03 -25.95
CA LYS A 236 -30.09 -19.25 -25.31
C LYS A 236 -29.15 -20.30 -24.65
N ASP A 237 -29.73 -21.36 -24.05
CA ASP A 237 -29.24 -22.22 -22.94
C ASP A 237 -28.63 -23.62 -23.23
N GLN A 238 -27.84 -24.15 -22.25
CA GLN A 238 -27.76 -25.56 -21.74
C GLN A 238 -27.28 -26.72 -22.68
N PRO A 239 -27.06 -28.00 -22.21
CA PRO A 239 -27.12 -28.59 -20.85
C PRO A 239 -25.80 -29.34 -20.42
N ALA A 240 -25.87 -30.18 -19.37
CA ALA A 240 -24.76 -31.01 -18.83
C ALA A 240 -24.99 -32.55 -18.98
N ASP A 241 -23.97 -33.38 -18.73
CA ASP A 241 -23.96 -34.83 -19.04
C ASP A 241 -23.74 -35.76 -17.81
N LYS A 242 -23.71 -37.08 -18.04
CA LYS A 242 -23.94 -38.21 -17.11
C LYS A 242 -22.90 -38.39 -15.98
N LYS A 243 -23.36 -38.97 -14.85
CA LYS A 243 -22.52 -39.42 -13.72
C LYS A 243 -21.84 -40.77 -13.98
N ASN A 244 -20.54 -40.84 -13.71
CA ASN A 244 -19.85 -42.09 -13.35
C ASN A 244 -19.97 -42.35 -11.84
N ILE A 245 -19.75 -43.59 -11.40
CA ILE A 245 -19.61 -43.93 -9.98
C ILE A 245 -18.13 -43.78 -9.60
N GLU A 246 -17.82 -42.77 -8.80
CA GLU A 246 -16.46 -42.46 -8.34
C GLU A 246 -16.14 -43.20 -7.02
N PHE A 247 -14.85 -43.45 -6.77
CA PHE A 247 -14.36 -44.10 -5.54
C PHE A 247 -13.51 -43.14 -4.70
N PHE A 248 -13.62 -43.20 -3.37
CA PHE A 248 -12.95 -42.27 -2.46
C PHE A 248 -11.46 -42.61 -2.29
N PRO A 249 -10.52 -41.69 -2.61
CA PRO A 249 -9.09 -42.00 -2.70
C PRO A 249 -8.38 -41.91 -1.33
N SER A 250 -8.69 -42.81 -0.40
CA SER A 250 -8.13 -42.83 0.97
C SER A 250 -6.61 -42.83 1.03
N ASP A 251 -5.98 -43.60 0.14
CA ASP A 251 -4.57 -43.93 0.22
C ASP A 251 -3.72 -42.81 -0.37
N ASP A 252 -4.24 -42.15 -1.42
CA ASP A 252 -3.66 -40.96 -2.02
C ASP A 252 -3.63 -39.79 -1.04
N ILE A 253 -4.70 -39.57 -0.26
CA ILE A 253 -4.78 -38.44 0.68
C ILE A 253 -3.59 -38.43 1.64
N ASN A 254 -3.20 -39.58 2.21
CA ASN A 254 -2.07 -39.64 3.14
C ASN A 254 -0.73 -39.31 2.45
N ARG A 255 -0.55 -39.76 1.20
CA ARG A 255 0.61 -39.42 0.37
C ARG A 255 0.66 -37.93 0.02
N LEU A 256 -0.48 -37.34 -0.36
CA LEU A 256 -0.61 -35.93 -0.75
C LEU A 256 -0.42 -34.98 0.45
N ILE A 257 -0.86 -35.39 1.65
CA ILE A 257 -0.56 -34.69 2.92
C ILE A 257 0.95 -34.69 3.17
N ALA A 258 1.62 -35.84 3.04
CA ALA A 258 3.07 -35.95 3.25
C ALA A 258 3.88 -35.14 2.22
N SER A 259 3.43 -35.04 0.97
CA SER A 259 4.06 -34.23 -0.07
C SER A 259 3.61 -32.76 -0.09
N LYS A 260 2.70 -32.33 0.80
CA LYS A 260 2.10 -30.99 0.86
C LYS A 260 1.50 -30.53 -0.48
N ASP A 261 0.83 -31.44 -1.19
CA ASP A 261 0.17 -31.19 -2.47
C ASP A 261 -1.23 -30.59 -2.24
N TYR A 262 -1.25 -29.35 -1.78
CA TYR A 262 -2.49 -28.66 -1.37
C TYR A 262 -3.51 -28.54 -2.51
N GLU A 263 -3.06 -28.43 -3.76
CA GLU A 263 -3.96 -28.30 -4.92
C GLU A 263 -4.78 -29.58 -5.11
N LYS A 264 -4.15 -30.77 -5.15
CA LYS A 264 -4.90 -32.04 -5.23
C LYS A 264 -5.70 -32.35 -3.96
N LEU A 265 -5.20 -31.96 -2.79
CA LEU A 265 -5.97 -32.06 -1.54
C LEU A 265 -7.26 -31.23 -1.60
N TYR A 266 -7.20 -30.03 -2.17
CA TYR A 266 -8.38 -29.18 -2.40
C TYR A 266 -9.32 -29.77 -3.47
N GLU A 267 -8.80 -30.31 -4.58
CA GLU A 267 -9.59 -31.01 -5.59
C GLU A 267 -10.36 -32.19 -4.97
N ILE A 268 -9.68 -33.04 -4.20
CA ILE A 268 -10.30 -34.15 -3.46
C ILE A 268 -11.35 -33.62 -2.46
N TYR A 269 -11.02 -32.59 -1.66
CA TYR A 269 -11.98 -32.02 -0.72
C TYR A 269 -13.25 -31.52 -1.42
N ASN A 270 -13.08 -30.70 -2.48
CA ASN A 270 -14.21 -30.11 -3.19
C ASN A 270 -15.04 -31.15 -3.95
N THR A 271 -14.44 -32.27 -4.38
CA THR A 271 -15.10 -33.39 -5.07
C THR A 271 -15.90 -34.29 -4.12
N TRP A 272 -15.57 -34.30 -2.81
CA TRP A 272 -16.10 -35.26 -1.85
C TRP A 272 -16.86 -34.67 -0.66
N LYS A 273 -16.74 -33.36 -0.39
CA LYS A 273 -17.37 -32.67 0.77
C LYS A 273 -18.90 -32.84 0.87
N ASP A 274 -19.59 -32.92 -0.27
CA ASP A 274 -21.06 -32.97 -0.37
C ASP A 274 -21.59 -34.39 -0.69
N LYS A 275 -20.72 -35.41 -0.70
CA LYS A 275 -21.08 -36.81 -0.98
C LYS A 275 -21.30 -37.59 0.31
N GLU A 276 -22.16 -38.60 0.25
CA GLU A 276 -22.30 -39.57 1.32
C GLU A 276 -21.02 -40.40 1.46
N LEU A 277 -20.51 -40.50 2.69
CA LEU A 277 -19.26 -41.17 3.03
C LEU A 277 -19.42 -41.92 4.35
N ASN A 278 -18.75 -43.07 4.45
CA ASN A 278 -18.58 -43.77 5.72
C ASN A 278 -17.79 -42.89 6.72
N ILE A 279 -17.89 -43.22 8.02
CA ILE A 279 -17.31 -42.42 9.11
C ILE A 279 -15.80 -42.23 8.94
N ASN A 280 -15.06 -43.26 8.52
CA ASN A 280 -13.62 -43.20 8.35
C ASN A 280 -13.22 -42.23 7.22
N ASN A 281 -13.88 -42.34 6.06
CA ASN A 281 -13.64 -41.47 4.90
C ASN A 281 -14.04 -40.02 5.22
N LYS A 282 -15.15 -39.81 5.95
CA LYS A 282 -15.57 -38.49 6.41
C LYS A 282 -14.56 -37.87 7.38
N THR A 283 -14.02 -38.64 8.33
CA THR A 283 -12.96 -38.18 9.25
C THR A 283 -11.68 -37.82 8.49
N LEU A 284 -11.26 -38.63 7.52
CA LEU A 284 -10.09 -38.32 6.69
C LEU A 284 -10.32 -37.06 5.84
N LEU A 285 -11.53 -36.86 5.32
CA LEU A 285 -11.90 -35.65 4.57
C LEU A 285 -11.92 -34.38 5.44
N MET A 286 -12.31 -34.48 6.72
CA MET A 286 -12.20 -33.36 7.66
C MET A 286 -10.73 -33.03 7.96
N LYS A 287 -9.85 -34.04 8.13
CA LYS A 287 -8.40 -33.80 8.24
C LYS A 287 -7.83 -33.04 7.03
N VAL A 288 -8.31 -33.35 5.81
CA VAL A 288 -7.95 -32.59 4.60
C VAL A 288 -8.45 -31.15 4.68
N LYS A 289 -9.70 -30.93 5.12
CA LYS A 289 -10.26 -29.60 5.35
C LYS A 289 -9.43 -28.78 6.33
N ASP A 290 -9.04 -29.37 7.46
CA ASP A 290 -8.27 -28.68 8.50
C ASP A 290 -6.89 -28.26 8.02
N ILE A 291 -6.27 -29.05 7.13
CA ILE A 291 -5.00 -28.70 6.45
C ILE A 291 -5.21 -27.54 5.46
N ILE A 292 -6.31 -27.53 4.69
CA ILE A 292 -6.65 -26.44 3.77
C ILE A 292 -6.97 -25.14 4.53
N SER A 293 -7.69 -25.23 5.65
CA SER A 293 -7.97 -24.14 6.61
C SER A 293 -6.81 -23.83 7.57
N GLY A 294 -5.63 -24.42 7.35
CA GLY A 294 -4.41 -24.17 8.09
C GLY A 294 -3.28 -23.79 7.13
N GLU A 295 -2.30 -24.68 6.96
CA GLU A 295 -1.13 -24.47 6.10
C GLU A 295 -1.48 -24.16 4.63
N GLY A 296 -2.61 -24.68 4.14
CA GLY A 296 -3.07 -24.44 2.76
C GLY A 296 -3.41 -22.97 2.47
N ILE A 297 -3.84 -22.19 3.47
CA ILE A 297 -4.26 -20.78 3.26
C ILE A 297 -3.09 -19.96 2.70
N GLU A 298 -1.90 -20.10 3.30
CA GLU A 298 -0.71 -19.35 2.87
C GLU A 298 -0.27 -19.78 1.46
N TYR A 299 -0.31 -21.09 1.17
CA TYR A 299 -0.01 -21.61 -0.17
C TYR A 299 -0.92 -20.99 -1.23
N PHE A 300 -2.24 -21.03 -1.02
CA PHE A 300 -3.22 -20.50 -1.96
C PHE A 300 -3.17 -18.97 -2.06
N TYR A 301 -2.93 -18.27 -0.96
CA TYR A 301 -2.72 -16.82 -0.96
C TYR A 301 -1.48 -16.41 -1.77
N ASN A 302 -0.36 -17.11 -1.58
CA ASN A 302 0.89 -16.84 -2.29
C ASN A 302 0.78 -17.18 -3.78
N LYS A 303 0.15 -18.30 -4.14
CA LYS A 303 -0.16 -18.66 -5.54
C LYS A 303 -1.06 -17.63 -6.23
N GLY A 304 -2.09 -17.16 -5.53
CA GLY A 304 -2.99 -16.11 -6.02
C GLY A 304 -2.27 -14.77 -6.23
N SER A 305 -1.49 -14.34 -5.24
CA SER A 305 -0.68 -13.11 -5.30
C SER A 305 0.38 -13.16 -6.40
N GLN A 306 0.99 -14.33 -6.64
CA GLN A 306 1.90 -14.54 -7.77
C GLN A 306 1.15 -14.43 -9.11
N ALA A 307 -0.01 -15.09 -9.26
CA ALA A 307 -0.82 -15.01 -10.47
C ALA A 307 -1.30 -13.59 -10.77
N LEU A 308 -1.70 -12.81 -9.75
CA LEU A 308 -2.05 -11.39 -9.91
C LEU A 308 -0.85 -10.58 -10.43
N SER A 309 0.34 -10.84 -9.89
CA SER A 309 1.59 -10.19 -10.30
C SER A 309 1.97 -10.55 -11.74
N SER A 310 1.72 -11.79 -12.17
CA SER A 310 1.83 -12.27 -13.56
C SER A 310 0.72 -11.78 -14.49
N LYS A 311 -0.28 -11.04 -13.99
CA LYS A 311 -1.52 -10.62 -14.68
C LYS A 311 -2.45 -11.75 -15.10
N GLU A 312 -2.29 -12.94 -14.52
CA GLU A 312 -3.13 -14.12 -14.74
C GLU A 312 -4.39 -14.04 -13.86
N TYR A 313 -5.21 -12.99 -14.04
CA TYR A 313 -6.25 -12.59 -13.10
C TYR A 313 -7.25 -13.71 -12.75
N ASN A 314 -7.62 -14.56 -13.71
CA ASN A 314 -8.53 -15.69 -13.45
C ASN A 314 -7.89 -16.75 -12.54
N LYS A 315 -6.58 -17.01 -12.66
CA LYS A 315 -5.84 -17.89 -11.74
C LYS A 315 -5.70 -17.25 -10.35
N SER A 316 -5.49 -15.93 -10.31
CA SER A 316 -5.49 -15.16 -9.06
C SER A 316 -6.82 -15.31 -8.32
N ILE A 317 -7.94 -15.02 -9.00
CA ILE A 317 -9.30 -15.16 -8.48
C ILE A 317 -9.52 -16.58 -7.94
N ASN A 318 -9.16 -17.62 -8.71
CA ASN A 318 -9.34 -19.01 -8.29
C ASN A 318 -8.56 -19.33 -7.00
N TYR A 319 -7.25 -19.09 -6.96
CA TYR A 319 -6.44 -19.42 -5.77
C TYR A 319 -6.78 -18.55 -4.55
N LEU A 320 -6.95 -17.23 -4.74
CA LEU A 320 -7.34 -16.35 -3.63
C LEU A 320 -8.74 -16.69 -3.10
N SER A 321 -9.67 -17.14 -3.94
CA SER A 321 -11.00 -17.59 -3.48
C SER A 321 -10.91 -18.82 -2.57
N ILE A 322 -9.91 -19.69 -2.72
CA ILE A 322 -9.66 -20.79 -1.77
C ILE A 322 -9.14 -20.23 -0.44
N ALA A 323 -8.13 -19.35 -0.48
CA ALA A 323 -7.61 -18.69 0.73
C ALA A 323 -8.68 -17.88 1.49
N TYR A 324 -9.63 -17.29 0.76
CA TYR A 324 -10.83 -16.66 1.32
C TYR A 324 -11.79 -17.71 1.92
N ASN A 325 -12.32 -18.64 1.12
CA ASN A 325 -13.38 -19.57 1.53
C ASN A 325 -13.03 -20.44 2.75
N TYR A 326 -11.74 -20.71 2.99
CA TYR A 326 -11.27 -21.57 4.07
C TYR A 326 -10.51 -20.82 5.17
N GLY A 327 -10.28 -19.51 5.02
CA GLY A 327 -9.29 -18.77 5.78
C GLY A 327 -9.79 -17.70 6.75
N GLU A 328 -11.08 -17.63 7.07
CA GLU A 328 -11.70 -16.58 7.92
C GLU A 328 -10.94 -16.24 9.22
N LYS A 329 -10.25 -17.22 9.83
CA LYS A 329 -9.47 -17.06 11.07
C LYS A 329 -8.00 -16.65 10.85
N SER A 330 -7.53 -16.60 9.61
CA SER A 330 -6.15 -16.25 9.26
C SER A 330 -5.98 -14.74 9.09
N TYR A 331 -4.80 -14.23 9.46
CA TYR A 331 -4.43 -12.84 9.20
C TYR A 331 -4.48 -12.50 7.70
N LEU A 332 -4.25 -13.48 6.82
CA LEU A 332 -4.29 -13.32 5.36
C LEU A 332 -5.68 -13.04 4.78
N TYR A 333 -6.76 -13.24 5.54
CA TYR A 333 -8.14 -13.19 5.02
C TYR A 333 -8.56 -11.80 4.54
N SER A 334 -8.21 -10.74 5.27
CA SER A 334 -8.45 -9.34 4.84
C SER A 334 -7.69 -9.02 3.55
N HIS A 335 -6.43 -9.47 3.45
CA HIS A 335 -5.59 -9.31 2.27
C HIS A 335 -6.14 -10.12 1.08
N ALA A 336 -6.67 -11.32 1.31
CA ALA A 336 -7.31 -12.13 0.27
C ALA A 336 -8.53 -11.39 -0.32
N ILE A 337 -9.46 -10.88 0.50
CA ILE A 337 -10.63 -10.12 0.02
C ILE A 337 -10.20 -8.91 -0.84
N TYR A 338 -9.20 -8.16 -0.39
CA TYR A 338 -8.67 -7.02 -1.15
C TYR A 338 -8.07 -7.44 -2.50
N LEU A 339 -7.19 -8.46 -2.51
CA LEU A 339 -6.55 -8.92 -3.75
C LEU A 339 -7.53 -9.60 -4.71
N ILE A 340 -8.61 -10.22 -4.21
CA ILE A 340 -9.72 -10.71 -5.04
C ILE A 340 -10.40 -9.54 -5.75
N ALA A 341 -10.77 -8.47 -5.02
CA ALA A 341 -11.39 -7.29 -5.59
C ALA A 341 -10.50 -6.59 -6.64
N VAL A 342 -9.20 -6.50 -6.39
CA VAL A 342 -8.18 -6.01 -7.35
C VAL A 342 -8.09 -6.92 -8.58
N SER A 343 -8.15 -8.25 -8.39
CA SER A 343 -8.07 -9.21 -9.50
C SER A 343 -9.29 -9.12 -10.42
N TYR A 344 -10.51 -9.07 -9.86
CA TYR A 344 -11.74 -8.85 -10.63
C TYR A 344 -11.74 -7.48 -11.34
N LYS A 345 -11.26 -6.42 -10.68
CA LYS A 345 -11.11 -5.10 -11.31
C LYS A 345 -10.24 -5.16 -12.57
N ASN A 346 -9.15 -5.91 -12.49
CA ASN A 346 -8.16 -6.02 -13.56
C ASN A 346 -8.57 -7.02 -14.65
N SER A 347 -9.45 -7.99 -14.36
CA SER A 347 -10.08 -8.85 -15.38
C SER A 347 -11.27 -8.18 -16.09
N GLY A 348 -11.74 -7.02 -15.60
CA GLY A 348 -12.87 -6.27 -16.15
C GLY A 348 -14.23 -6.62 -15.52
N ASP A 349 -14.27 -7.52 -14.54
CA ASP A 349 -15.47 -7.85 -13.77
C ASP A 349 -15.68 -6.80 -12.66
N ILE A 350 -16.36 -5.71 -13.04
CA ILE A 350 -16.62 -4.59 -12.15
C ILE A 350 -17.63 -4.95 -11.05
N GLU A 351 -18.55 -5.88 -11.29
CA GLU A 351 -19.58 -6.27 -10.32
C GLU A 351 -18.96 -7.02 -9.13
N ASN A 352 -18.19 -8.09 -9.38
CA ASN A 352 -17.50 -8.80 -8.31
C ASN A 352 -16.41 -7.92 -7.67
N SER A 353 -15.74 -7.05 -8.44
CA SER A 353 -14.81 -6.06 -7.89
C SER A 353 -15.47 -5.18 -6.83
N ILE A 354 -16.61 -4.55 -7.16
CA ILE A 354 -17.39 -3.72 -6.22
C ILE A 354 -17.85 -4.55 -5.02
N LYS A 355 -18.35 -5.77 -5.23
CA LYS A 355 -18.81 -6.68 -4.17
C LYS A 355 -17.73 -6.93 -3.11
N TYR A 356 -16.54 -7.40 -3.52
CA TYR A 356 -15.46 -7.71 -2.58
C TYR A 356 -14.85 -6.45 -1.95
N TYR A 357 -14.80 -5.31 -2.66
CA TYR A 357 -14.42 -4.03 -2.05
C TYR A 357 -15.42 -3.57 -0.97
N LYS A 358 -16.73 -3.67 -1.22
CA LYS A 358 -17.74 -3.37 -0.19
C LYS A 358 -17.62 -4.30 1.01
N GLU A 359 -17.40 -5.60 0.78
CA GLU A 359 -17.17 -6.56 1.84
C GLU A 359 -15.93 -6.20 2.70
N TYR A 360 -14.82 -5.79 2.07
CA TYR A 360 -13.65 -5.29 2.78
C TYR A 360 -13.98 -4.07 3.66
N THR A 361 -14.68 -3.05 3.13
CA THR A 361 -15.05 -1.88 3.96
C THR A 361 -15.97 -2.21 5.12
N SER A 362 -16.77 -3.28 5.00
CA SER A 362 -17.72 -3.74 6.02
C SER A 362 -17.02 -4.54 7.12
N LYS A 363 -16.17 -5.51 6.75
CA LYS A 363 -15.42 -6.35 7.71
C LYS A 363 -14.19 -5.64 8.30
N TYR A 364 -13.56 -4.75 7.54
CA TYR A 364 -12.29 -4.09 7.88
C TYR A 364 -12.33 -2.55 7.72
N PRO A 365 -13.25 -1.84 8.40
CA PRO A 365 -13.39 -0.37 8.31
C PRO A 365 -12.18 0.42 8.82
N ASN A 366 -11.20 -0.24 9.45
CA ASN A 366 -9.90 0.33 9.82
C ASN A 366 -8.71 -0.51 9.28
N GLY A 367 -8.94 -1.35 8.26
CA GLY A 367 -7.91 -2.22 7.68
C GLY A 367 -6.91 -1.47 6.80
N ASP A 368 -5.74 -2.08 6.57
CA ASP A 368 -4.57 -1.47 5.93
C ASP A 368 -4.81 -0.93 4.51
N TYR A 369 -5.84 -1.42 3.81
CA TYR A 369 -6.19 -0.99 2.45
C TYR A 369 -7.42 -0.07 2.40
N ASN A 370 -8.06 0.28 3.52
CA ASN A 370 -9.38 0.90 3.47
C ASN A 370 -9.41 2.26 2.74
N ASP A 371 -8.31 3.02 2.75
CA ASP A 371 -8.21 4.26 1.99
C ASP A 371 -8.08 4.02 0.47
N ALA A 372 -7.32 3.01 0.06
CA ALA A 372 -7.27 2.51 -1.32
C ALA A 372 -8.63 1.95 -1.77
N VAL A 373 -9.33 1.20 -0.92
CA VAL A 373 -10.63 0.60 -1.23
C VAL A 373 -11.73 1.66 -1.39
N LEU A 374 -11.79 2.67 -0.51
CA LEU A 374 -12.70 3.81 -0.67
C LEU A 374 -12.42 4.61 -1.95
N TYR A 375 -11.14 4.71 -2.35
CA TYR A 375 -10.73 5.36 -3.60
C TYR A 375 -11.18 4.56 -4.83
N GLU A 376 -10.94 3.26 -4.86
CA GLU A 376 -11.37 2.37 -5.94
C GLU A 376 -12.91 2.34 -6.04
N LEU A 377 -13.64 2.23 -4.92
CA LEU A 377 -15.10 2.32 -4.92
C LEU A 377 -15.60 3.66 -5.47
N THR A 378 -14.96 4.79 -5.13
CA THR A 378 -15.26 6.08 -5.75
C THR A 378 -15.02 6.07 -7.26
N LEU A 379 -13.88 5.51 -7.72
CA LEU A 379 -13.53 5.49 -9.14
C LEU A 379 -14.41 4.57 -9.99
N LEU A 380 -14.91 3.48 -9.40
CA LEU A 380 -15.84 2.56 -10.04
C LEU A 380 -17.25 3.15 -10.10
N TYR A 381 -17.72 3.78 -9.03
CA TYR A 381 -19.07 4.35 -8.99
C TYR A 381 -19.25 5.68 -9.74
N LYS A 382 -18.21 6.50 -9.96
CA LYS A 382 -18.31 7.85 -10.55
C LYS A 382 -19.08 7.96 -11.89
N ASN A 383 -19.17 6.86 -12.64
CA ASN A 383 -19.84 6.77 -13.95
C ASN A 383 -21.13 5.91 -13.89
N ILE A 384 -21.51 5.40 -12.72
CA ILE A 384 -22.63 4.46 -12.49
C ILE A 384 -23.66 5.09 -11.54
N ASP A 385 -23.19 5.60 -10.41
CA ASP A 385 -23.97 6.30 -9.38
C ASP A 385 -23.05 7.36 -8.75
N ASN A 386 -23.28 8.61 -9.12
CA ASN A 386 -22.48 9.74 -8.66
C ASN A 386 -22.65 10.00 -7.16
N ASP A 387 -23.84 9.79 -6.59
CA ASP A 387 -24.08 10.05 -5.17
C ASP A 387 -23.35 9.02 -4.29
N THR A 388 -23.38 7.74 -4.68
CA THR A 388 -22.55 6.70 -4.06
C THR A 388 -21.05 7.01 -4.21
N ALA A 389 -20.59 7.45 -5.39
CA ALA A 389 -19.20 7.85 -5.60
C ALA A 389 -18.78 9.02 -4.70
N VAL A 390 -19.63 10.04 -4.61
CA VAL A 390 -19.44 11.23 -3.74
C VAL A 390 -19.43 10.83 -2.27
N ASN A 391 -20.26 9.88 -1.84
CA ASN A 391 -20.30 9.40 -0.46
C ASN A 391 -19.02 8.62 -0.07
N TYR A 392 -18.48 7.78 -0.96
CA TYR A 392 -17.17 7.16 -0.76
C TYR A 392 -16.04 8.21 -0.78
N ALA A 393 -16.09 9.19 -1.68
CA ALA A 393 -15.10 10.28 -1.76
C ALA A 393 -15.07 11.13 -0.48
N LYS A 394 -16.24 11.54 0.02
CA LYS A 394 -16.40 12.25 1.30
C LYS A 394 -15.89 11.41 2.48
N SER A 395 -16.13 10.10 2.47
CA SER A 395 -15.63 9.17 3.50
C SER A 395 -14.11 9.08 3.50
N LEU A 396 -13.49 8.90 2.33
CA LEU A 396 -12.03 8.89 2.15
C LEU A 396 -11.38 10.19 2.64
N ASN A 397 -11.90 11.34 2.22
CA ASN A 397 -11.38 12.65 2.62
C ASN A 397 -11.57 12.93 4.13
N LYS A 398 -12.64 12.41 4.75
CA LYS A 398 -12.89 12.56 6.20
C LYS A 398 -12.01 11.64 7.05
N GLN A 399 -11.90 10.37 6.69
CA GLN A 399 -11.20 9.34 7.48
C GLN A 399 -9.69 9.36 7.24
N TYR A 400 -9.26 9.56 5.99
CA TYR A 400 -7.85 9.50 5.57
C TYR A 400 -7.39 10.80 4.88
N PRO A 401 -7.52 11.98 5.51
CA PRO A 401 -7.26 13.28 4.88
C PRO A 401 -5.83 13.46 4.37
N LYS A 402 -4.88 12.64 4.82
CA LYS A 402 -3.46 12.62 4.41
C LYS A 402 -3.10 11.52 3.41
N SER A 403 -4.03 10.65 3.04
CA SER A 403 -3.76 9.57 2.09
C SER A 403 -3.32 10.11 0.73
N MET A 404 -2.42 9.40 0.05
CA MET A 404 -2.09 9.66 -1.36
C MET A 404 -3.32 9.52 -2.29
N TYR A 405 -4.33 8.78 -1.86
CA TYR A 405 -5.59 8.63 -2.57
C TYR A 405 -6.52 9.84 -2.41
N ASN A 406 -6.35 10.70 -1.38
CA ASN A 406 -7.11 11.95 -1.22
C ASN A 406 -6.59 13.09 -2.14
N ASN A 407 -6.55 12.78 -3.43
CA ASN A 407 -5.93 13.58 -4.48
C ASN A 407 -6.92 14.53 -5.19
N SER A 408 -6.50 15.13 -6.30
CA SER A 408 -7.32 16.07 -7.09
C SER A 408 -8.59 15.43 -7.67
N ILE A 409 -8.58 14.12 -7.99
CA ILE A 409 -9.75 13.42 -8.55
C ILE A 409 -10.84 13.34 -7.49
N ILE A 410 -10.50 12.87 -6.28
CA ILE A 410 -11.42 12.81 -5.14
C ILE A 410 -12.00 14.18 -4.80
N LYS A 411 -11.16 15.22 -4.78
CA LYS A 411 -11.62 16.60 -4.57
C LYS A 411 -12.59 17.06 -5.66
N SER A 412 -12.30 16.79 -6.93
CA SER A 412 -13.17 17.15 -8.06
C SER A 412 -14.52 16.43 -8.06
N ILE A 413 -14.60 15.24 -7.45
CA ILE A 413 -15.85 14.50 -7.27
C ILE A 413 -16.66 15.10 -6.11
N ILE A 414 -16.01 15.46 -5.00
CA ILE A 414 -16.68 16.10 -3.84
C ILE A 414 -17.24 17.49 -4.16
N THR A 415 -16.67 18.20 -5.14
CA THR A 415 -17.07 19.57 -5.54
C THR A 415 -18.01 19.63 -6.74
N LYS A 416 -18.54 18.48 -7.21
CA LYS A 416 -19.61 18.40 -8.20
C LYS A 416 -20.95 18.15 -7.50
#